data_AF-A0A858R0R8-F1
#
_entry.id   AF-A0A858R0R8-F1
#
_cell.length_a   1.000
_cell.length_b   1.000
_cell.length_c   1.000
_cell.angle_alpha   90.00
_cell.angle_beta   90.00
_cell.angle_gamma   90.00
#
_symmetry.space_group_name_H-M   'P 1'
#
loop_
_entity.id
_entity.type
_entity.pdbx_description
1 polymer ?
#
loop_
_entity_poly.entity_id
_entity_poly.type
_entity_poly.pdbx_seq_one_letter_code
_entity_poly.pdbx_strand_id
1 'polypeptide(L)'
;MLQLINLNDLSISSERLQSSYLQTEVGFLKVIWCEEGIFTSEFVDGLPGSDEFNSASFLSFLRKHPNQLPLIVQATEFQKSVWQAISKSVTGQCFTYKSLAMDMGKPDAVRAVGSALGKNQHALFIPCHRAIRSDGGLGGFRWGLERKSHLLKLEADGLNLIEQLLA
;
A
#
# COMPACT_ATOMS: atom_id res chain seq x y z
N MET A 1 9.26 2.03 -9.74
CA MET A 1 8.12 1.27 -10.32
C MET A 1 7.83 0.09 -9.42
N LEU A 2 6.55 -0.22 -9.18
CA LEU A 2 6.14 -1.27 -8.25
C LEU A 2 6.30 -2.66 -8.90
N GLN A 3 6.99 -3.59 -8.21
CA GLN A 3 7.20 -4.96 -8.69
C GLN A 3 6.31 -5.91 -7.87
N LEU A 4 5.25 -6.43 -8.49
CA LEU A 4 4.39 -7.44 -7.88
C LEU A 4 4.94 -8.84 -8.15
N ILE A 5 5.32 -9.55 -7.10
CA ILE A 5 5.82 -10.93 -7.17
C ILE A 5 4.74 -11.86 -6.62
N ASN A 6 4.38 -12.91 -7.34
CA ASN A 6 3.40 -13.86 -6.84
C ASN A 6 4.01 -14.71 -5.73
N LEU A 7 3.32 -14.85 -4.60
CA LEU A 7 3.78 -15.68 -3.49
C LEU A 7 4.05 -17.13 -3.93
N ASN A 8 3.21 -17.66 -4.84
CA ASN A 8 3.34 -19.04 -5.33
C ASN A 8 4.59 -19.27 -6.19
N ASP A 9 5.25 -18.21 -6.66
CA ASP A 9 6.47 -18.31 -7.47
C ASP A 9 7.74 -18.34 -6.59
N LEU A 10 7.58 -18.29 -5.26
CA LEU A 10 8.67 -18.20 -4.30
C LEU A 10 8.70 -19.40 -3.35
N SER A 11 9.90 -19.87 -3.05
CA SER A 11 10.16 -20.89 -2.02
C SER A 11 10.72 -20.23 -0.76
N ILE A 12 9.83 -19.61 0.03
CA ILE A 12 10.19 -18.85 1.24
C ILE A 12 9.85 -19.67 2.49
N SER A 13 10.83 -19.82 3.39
CA SER A 13 10.61 -20.36 4.73
C SER A 13 10.09 -19.24 5.65
N SER A 14 9.08 -19.52 6.47
CA SER A 14 8.53 -18.56 7.44
C SER A 14 9.59 -18.06 8.44
N GLU A 15 10.65 -18.82 8.67
CA GLU A 15 11.78 -18.46 9.54
C GLU A 15 12.61 -17.27 9.02
N ARG A 16 12.48 -16.93 7.73
CA ARG A 16 13.19 -15.78 7.12
C ARG A 16 12.40 -14.47 7.22
N LEU A 17 11.15 -14.51 7.70
CA LEU A 17 10.31 -13.33 7.82
C LEU A 17 10.76 -12.48 9.00
N GLN A 18 10.91 -11.19 8.73
CA GLN A 18 11.09 -10.15 9.73
C GLN A 18 9.80 -9.34 9.85
N SER A 19 9.57 -8.77 11.04
CA SER A 19 8.47 -7.85 11.25
C SER A 19 8.88 -6.70 12.16
N SER A 20 8.21 -5.56 11.99
CA SER A 20 8.49 -4.33 12.73
C SER A 20 7.30 -3.38 12.64
N TYR A 21 7.23 -2.44 13.57
CA TYR A 21 6.23 -1.38 13.56
C TYR A 21 6.91 -0.04 13.30
N LEU A 22 6.31 0.73 12.41
CA LEU A 22 6.71 2.09 12.08
C LEU A 22 5.66 3.04 12.64
N GLN A 23 6.10 4.07 13.37
CA GLN A 23 5.23 5.17 13.75
C GLN A 23 5.06 6.11 12.55
N THR A 24 3.82 6.49 12.26
CA THR A 24 3.49 7.46 11.21
C THR A 24 2.50 8.49 11.74
N GLU A 25 2.32 9.61 11.03
CA GLU A 25 1.32 10.64 11.33
C GLU A 25 -0.13 10.11 11.38
N VAL A 26 -0.38 8.96 10.74
CA VAL A 26 -1.68 8.31 10.74
C VAL A 26 -1.68 7.02 11.57
N GLY A 27 -0.78 6.89 12.55
CA GLY A 27 -0.69 5.76 13.48
C GLY A 27 0.32 4.69 13.07
N PHE A 28 0.25 3.51 13.68
CA PHE A 28 1.28 2.49 13.52
C PHE A 28 1.07 1.64 12.27
N LEU A 29 2.15 1.44 11.52
CA LEU A 29 2.22 0.57 10.36
C LEU A 29 3.06 -0.66 10.69
N LYS A 30 2.42 -1.83 10.74
CA LYS A 30 3.11 -3.12 10.85
C LYS A 30 3.60 -3.54 9.48
N VAL A 31 4.90 -3.80 9.35
CA VAL A 31 5.50 -4.31 8.13
C VAL A 31 6.02 -5.72 8.35
N ILE A 32 5.83 -6.59 7.36
CA ILE A 32 6.39 -7.95 7.31
C ILE A 32 7.14 -8.10 5.99
N TRP A 33 8.40 -8.50 6.05
CA TRP A 33 9.26 -8.59 4.87
C TRP A 33 10.37 -9.64 5.02
N CYS A 34 11.03 -9.95 3.92
CA CYS A 34 12.26 -10.73 3.86
C CYS A 34 13.20 -10.15 2.78
N GLU A 35 14.23 -10.90 2.39
CA GLU A 35 15.14 -10.50 1.31
C GLU A 35 14.45 -10.44 -0.06
N GLU A 36 13.45 -11.29 -0.31
CA GLU A 36 12.72 -11.34 -1.58
C GLU A 36 11.69 -10.21 -1.72
N GLY A 37 11.18 -9.66 -0.61
CA GLY A 37 10.27 -8.51 -0.67
C GLY A 37 9.39 -8.28 0.56
N ILE A 38 8.49 -7.31 0.43
CA ILE A 38 7.50 -6.94 1.45
C ILE A 38 6.26 -7.82 1.27
N PHE A 39 5.91 -8.57 2.30
CA PHE A 39 4.70 -9.39 2.34
C PHE A 39 3.47 -8.58 2.71
N THR A 40 3.57 -7.75 3.73
CA THR A 40 2.46 -6.89 4.16
C THR A 40 2.98 -5.58 4.72
N SER A 41 2.13 -4.56 4.62
CA SER A 41 2.25 -3.32 5.37
C SER A 41 0.84 -2.92 5.76
N GLU A 42 0.45 -3.17 7.01
CA GLU A 42 -0.92 -2.96 7.47
C GLU A 42 -0.93 -1.94 8.61
N PHE A 43 -1.86 -0.99 8.55
CA PHE A 43 -2.11 -0.17 9.72
C PHE A 43 -2.73 -1.03 10.81
N VAL A 44 -2.25 -0.84 12.03
CA VAL A 44 -2.77 -1.49 13.23
C VAL A 44 -3.35 -0.45 14.17
N ASP A 45 -4.36 -0.86 14.92
CA ASP A 45 -4.92 -0.07 16.00
C ASP A 45 -4.33 -0.55 17.33
N GLY A 46 -3.98 0.39 18.21
CA GLY A 46 -3.30 0.10 19.48
C GLY A 46 -1.79 0.30 19.44
N LEU A 47 -1.21 0.44 20.64
CA LEU A 47 0.23 0.64 20.83
C LEU A 47 0.95 -0.73 20.73
N PRO A 48 1.90 -0.90 19.79
CA PRO A 48 2.76 -2.08 19.77
C PRO A 48 3.58 -2.23 21.05
N GLY A 49 4.02 -3.45 21.39
CA GLY A 49 4.97 -3.65 22.48
C GLY A 49 6.28 -2.89 22.21
N SER A 50 6.95 -2.43 23.28
CA SER A 50 8.20 -1.65 23.18
C SER A 50 9.28 -2.33 22.35
N ASP A 51 9.33 -3.67 22.41
CA ASP A 51 10.38 -4.47 21.78
C ASP A 51 10.08 -4.77 20.30
N GLU A 52 8.90 -4.35 19.79
CA GLU A 52 8.47 -4.55 18.41
C GLU A 52 8.91 -3.40 17.47
N PHE A 53 9.52 -2.35 18.02
CA PHE A 53 10.06 -1.22 17.27
C PHE A 53 11.53 -1.46 16.87
N ASN A 54 11.75 -2.09 15.72
CA ASN A 54 13.07 -2.16 15.12
C ASN A 54 12.97 -1.88 13.61
N SER A 55 12.96 -0.61 13.24
CA SER A 55 12.79 -0.18 11.85
C SER A 55 14.10 -0.24 11.05
N ALA A 56 15.26 -0.35 11.71
CA ALA A 56 16.56 -0.20 11.06
C ALA A 56 16.79 -1.20 9.93
N SER A 57 16.46 -2.48 10.14
CA SER A 57 16.59 -3.52 9.11
C SER A 57 15.59 -3.31 7.96
N PHE A 58 14.38 -2.85 8.25
CA PHE A 58 13.39 -2.52 7.22
C PHE A 58 13.81 -1.31 6.37
N LEU A 59 14.28 -0.24 7.00
CA LEU A 59 14.77 0.95 6.29
C LEU A 59 16.00 0.61 5.44
N SER A 60 16.90 -0.25 5.94
CA SER A 60 18.01 -0.79 5.16
C SER A 60 17.53 -1.57 3.93
N PHE A 61 16.49 -2.40 4.09
CA PHE A 61 15.84 -3.08 2.97
C PHE A 61 15.29 -2.07 1.95
N LEU A 62 14.51 -1.07 2.36
CA LEU A 62 13.94 -0.09 1.42
C LEU A 62 15.03 0.66 0.63
N ARG A 63 16.11 1.07 1.30
CA ARG A 63 17.25 1.78 0.65
C ARG A 63 17.98 0.94 -0.40
N LYS A 64 17.97 -0.40 -0.28
CA LYS A 64 18.52 -1.31 -1.31
C LYS A 64 17.63 -1.42 -2.55
N HIS A 65 16.36 -1.02 -2.44
CA HIS A 65 15.36 -1.12 -3.51
C HIS A 65 14.77 0.25 -3.91
N PRO A 66 15.59 1.27 -4.23
CA PRO A 66 15.12 2.64 -4.42
C PRO A 66 14.23 2.82 -5.66
N ASN A 67 14.45 2.01 -6.70
CA ASN A 67 13.77 2.15 -7.99
C ASN A 67 12.68 1.09 -8.21
N GLN A 68 12.80 -0.06 -7.54
CA GLN A 68 11.95 -1.21 -7.77
C GLN A 68 11.73 -1.94 -6.46
N LEU A 69 10.60 -1.63 -5.81
CA LEU A 69 10.23 -2.21 -4.54
C LEU A 69 9.47 -3.52 -4.80
N PRO A 70 9.99 -4.69 -4.36
CA PRO A 70 9.31 -5.95 -4.53
C PRO A 70 8.24 -6.13 -3.45
N LEU A 71 6.98 -6.23 -3.89
CA LEU A 71 5.84 -6.57 -3.06
C LEU A 71 5.40 -8.00 -3.40
N ILE A 72 5.41 -8.86 -2.38
CA ILE A 72 5.00 -10.25 -2.49
C ILE A 72 3.49 -10.32 -2.26
N VAL A 73 2.75 -10.75 -3.27
CA VAL A 73 1.29 -10.74 -3.28
C VAL A 73 0.70 -12.12 -3.57
N GLN A 74 -0.43 -12.42 -2.93
CA GLN A 74 -1.33 -13.48 -3.34
C GLN A 74 -2.57 -12.84 -3.97
N ALA A 75 -2.54 -12.66 -5.29
CA ALA A 75 -3.53 -11.85 -5.99
C ALA A 75 -3.84 -12.37 -7.39
N THR A 76 -5.06 -12.12 -7.85
CA THR A 76 -5.46 -12.37 -9.23
C THR A 76 -4.81 -11.38 -10.18
N GLU A 77 -4.70 -11.72 -11.47
CA GLU A 77 -4.18 -10.80 -12.49
C GLU A 77 -4.98 -9.50 -12.58
N PHE A 78 -6.30 -9.56 -12.32
CA PHE A 78 -7.13 -8.36 -12.25
C PHE A 78 -6.74 -7.47 -11.05
N GLN A 79 -6.55 -8.05 -9.86
CA GLN A 79 -6.10 -7.30 -8.68
C GLN A 79 -4.73 -6.65 -8.92
N LYS A 80 -3.78 -7.41 -9.46
CA LYS A 80 -2.44 -6.90 -9.82
C LYS A 80 -2.55 -5.72 -10.79
N SER A 81 -3.38 -5.85 -11.83
CA SER A 81 -3.59 -4.77 -12.81
C SER A 81 -4.18 -3.51 -12.18
N VAL A 82 -5.16 -3.64 -11.27
CA VAL A 82 -5.73 -2.50 -10.53
C VAL A 82 -4.66 -1.83 -9.64
N TRP A 83 -3.88 -2.62 -8.91
CA TRP A 83 -2.84 -2.09 -8.03
C TRP A 83 -1.72 -1.40 -8.79
N GLN A 84 -1.30 -1.95 -9.94
CA GLN A 84 -0.36 -1.29 -10.85
C GLN A 84 -0.93 0.02 -11.40
N ALA A 85 -2.21 0.06 -11.77
CA ALA A 85 -2.85 1.27 -12.29
C ALA A 85 -2.87 2.40 -11.25
N ILE A 86 -3.36 2.14 -10.03
CA ILE A 86 -3.38 3.18 -8.98
C ILE A 86 -1.98 3.60 -8.54
N SER A 87 -0.97 2.73 -8.64
CA SER A 87 0.42 3.06 -8.28
C SER A 87 1.12 3.99 -9.27
N LYS A 88 0.48 4.28 -10.43
CA LYS A 88 0.91 5.34 -11.35
C LYS A 88 0.43 6.74 -10.91
N SER A 89 -0.41 6.82 -9.89
CA SER A 89 -0.88 8.10 -9.34
C SER A 89 0.27 8.92 -8.77
N VAL A 90 0.20 10.23 -8.96
CA VAL A 90 1.08 11.21 -8.32
C VAL A 90 0.56 11.50 -6.90
N THR A 91 1.46 11.67 -5.94
CA THR A 91 1.13 12.10 -4.58
C THR A 91 0.28 13.37 -4.59
N GLY A 92 -0.80 13.39 -3.81
CA GLY A 92 -1.73 14.52 -3.73
C GLY A 92 -2.83 14.51 -4.79
N GLN A 93 -2.79 13.58 -5.76
CA GLN A 93 -3.85 13.41 -6.76
C GLN A 93 -4.77 12.24 -6.42
N CYS A 94 -6.08 12.49 -6.52
CA CYS A 94 -7.11 11.47 -6.37
C CYS A 94 -7.57 10.92 -7.72
N PHE A 95 -7.95 9.65 -7.73
CA PHE A 95 -8.55 8.96 -8.87
C PHE A 95 -9.93 8.48 -8.49
N THR A 96 -10.88 8.49 -9.41
CA THR A 96 -12.17 7.84 -9.15
C THR A 96 -12.07 6.35 -9.48
N TYR A 97 -12.86 5.49 -8.81
CA TYR A 97 -12.98 4.09 -9.24
C TYR A 97 -13.37 3.96 -10.71
N LYS A 98 -14.17 4.92 -11.22
CA LYS A 98 -14.62 4.99 -12.61
C LYS A 98 -13.48 5.34 -13.56
N SER A 99 -12.64 6.33 -13.22
CA SER A 99 -11.49 6.69 -14.06
C SER A 99 -10.47 5.55 -14.12
N LEU A 100 -10.16 4.90 -13.00
CA LEU A 100 -9.29 3.72 -12.99
C LEU A 100 -9.83 2.59 -13.90
N ALA A 101 -11.15 2.32 -13.83
CA ALA A 101 -11.78 1.32 -14.69
C ALA A 101 -11.67 1.68 -16.18
N MET A 102 -11.83 2.95 -16.53
CA MET A 102 -11.64 3.44 -17.90
C MET A 102 -10.18 3.34 -18.37
N ASP A 103 -9.23 3.77 -17.54
CA ASP A 103 -7.80 3.74 -17.86
C ASP A 103 -7.29 2.30 -18.10
N MET A 104 -7.93 1.33 -17.46
CA MET A 104 -7.68 -0.10 -17.66
C MET A 104 -8.41 -0.71 -18.86
N GLY A 105 -9.17 0.08 -19.63
CA GLY A 105 -9.99 -0.40 -20.76
C GLY A 105 -11.18 -1.28 -20.34
N LYS A 106 -11.65 -1.14 -19.09
CA LYS A 106 -12.71 -1.96 -18.49
C LYS A 106 -13.78 -1.07 -17.83
N PRO A 107 -14.49 -0.21 -18.58
CA PRO A 107 -15.40 0.80 -18.03
C PRO A 107 -16.51 0.24 -17.13
N ASP A 108 -16.96 -1.00 -17.38
CA ASP A 108 -18.02 -1.66 -16.58
C ASP A 108 -17.50 -2.28 -15.28
N ALA A 109 -16.18 -2.32 -15.06
CA ALA A 109 -15.55 -2.99 -13.93
C ALA A 109 -15.42 -2.11 -12.66
N VAL A 110 -16.13 -0.97 -12.57
CA VAL A 110 -16.00 0.00 -11.46
C VAL A 110 -16.11 -0.66 -10.07
N ARG A 111 -17.11 -1.52 -9.86
CA ARG A 111 -17.29 -2.23 -8.58
C ARG A 111 -16.16 -3.22 -8.32
N ALA A 112 -15.72 -3.94 -9.35
CA ALA A 112 -14.62 -4.89 -9.23
C ALA A 112 -13.30 -4.17 -8.89
N VAL A 113 -13.05 -2.99 -9.47
CA VAL A 113 -11.91 -2.12 -9.10
C VAL A 113 -11.96 -1.76 -7.61
N GLY A 114 -13.12 -1.32 -7.12
CA GLY A 114 -13.31 -1.04 -5.69
C GLY A 114 -13.00 -2.26 -4.80
N SER A 115 -13.51 -3.43 -5.16
CA SER A 115 -13.23 -4.69 -4.45
C SER A 115 -11.75 -5.07 -4.48
N ALA A 116 -11.06 -4.90 -5.62
CA ALA A 116 -9.63 -5.18 -5.74
C ALA A 116 -8.80 -4.25 -4.87
N LEU A 117 -9.12 -2.95 -4.82
CA LEU A 117 -8.45 -1.99 -3.94
C LEU A 117 -8.67 -2.31 -2.46
N GLY A 118 -9.87 -2.77 -2.08
CA GLY A 118 -10.18 -3.19 -0.71
C GLY A 118 -9.40 -4.43 -0.25
N LYS A 119 -8.92 -5.25 -1.20
CA LYS A 119 -8.08 -6.43 -0.90
C LYS A 119 -6.58 -6.11 -0.75
N ASN A 120 -6.17 -4.86 -0.96
CA ASN A 120 -4.79 -4.43 -0.74
C ASN A 120 -4.33 -4.73 0.69
N GLN A 121 -3.15 -5.35 0.83
CA GLN A 121 -2.46 -5.62 2.10
C GLN A 121 -1.14 -4.83 2.23
N HIS A 122 -0.87 -3.93 1.28
CA HIS A 122 0.31 -3.10 1.23
C HIS A 122 -0.07 -1.62 1.35
N ALA A 123 -0.47 -1.19 2.55
CA ALA A 123 -0.74 0.21 2.85
C ALA A 123 0.47 1.07 2.49
N LEU A 124 0.20 2.30 2.02
CA LEU A 124 1.17 3.29 1.55
C LEU A 124 1.95 2.89 0.28
N PHE A 125 2.45 1.66 0.18
CA PHE A 125 3.18 1.19 -1.01
C PHE A 125 2.26 0.95 -2.21
N ILE A 126 1.05 0.45 -1.99
CA ILE A 126 -0.04 0.53 -2.97
C ILE A 126 -1.00 1.62 -2.48
N PRO A 127 -1.06 2.79 -3.14
CA PRO A 127 -1.74 3.99 -2.62
C PRO A 127 -3.25 3.95 -2.83
N CYS A 128 -3.93 2.91 -2.33
CA CYS A 128 -5.36 2.72 -2.54
C CYS A 128 -6.24 3.78 -1.85
N HIS A 129 -5.69 4.55 -0.90
CA HIS A 129 -6.36 5.71 -0.29
C HIS A 129 -6.63 6.84 -1.30
N ARG A 130 -5.89 6.91 -2.41
CA ARG A 130 -6.11 7.90 -3.48
C ARG A 130 -7.32 7.60 -4.36
N ALA A 131 -7.92 6.41 -4.24
CA ALA A 131 -9.12 6.06 -5.00
C ALA A 131 -10.40 6.49 -4.27
N ILE A 132 -11.22 7.33 -4.90
CA ILE A 132 -12.46 7.89 -4.35
C ILE A 132 -13.68 7.58 -5.24
N ARG A 133 -14.88 7.90 -4.74
CA ARG A 133 -16.13 7.80 -5.52
C ARG A 133 -16.23 8.94 -6.54
N SER A 134 -17.00 8.71 -7.59
CA SER A 134 -17.22 9.72 -8.65
C SER A 134 -18.01 10.95 -8.20
N ASP A 135 -18.69 10.87 -7.06
CA ASP A 135 -19.43 11.98 -6.44
C ASP A 135 -18.57 12.78 -5.43
N GLY A 136 -17.27 12.50 -5.36
CA GLY A 136 -16.34 13.15 -4.44
C GLY A 136 -16.29 12.53 -3.05
N GLY A 137 -17.15 11.56 -2.72
CA GLY A 137 -17.09 10.84 -1.46
C GLY A 137 -15.86 9.93 -1.37
N LEU A 138 -15.33 9.71 -0.16
CA LEU A 138 -14.12 8.91 0.04
C LEU A 138 -14.25 7.47 -0.49
N GLY A 139 -15.41 6.82 -0.32
CA GLY A 139 -15.52 5.38 -0.55
C GLY A 139 -14.72 4.56 0.47
N GLY A 140 -14.76 3.24 0.38
CA GLY A 140 -14.17 2.34 1.38
C GLY A 140 -12.65 2.48 1.54
N PHE A 141 -12.17 2.15 2.74
CA PHE A 141 -10.75 1.96 3.05
C PHE A 141 -10.59 0.83 4.05
N ARG A 142 -9.64 -0.08 3.79
CA ARG A 142 -9.41 -1.26 4.65
C ARG A 142 -9.13 -0.89 6.10
N TRP A 143 -8.45 0.24 6.33
CA TRP A 143 -8.01 0.70 7.65
C TRP A 143 -8.79 1.92 8.16
N GLY A 144 -10.03 2.11 7.70
CA GLY A 144 -10.94 3.14 8.22
C GLY A 144 -10.92 4.48 7.47
N LEU A 145 -12.09 5.14 7.40
CA LEU A 145 -12.25 6.37 6.60
C LEU A 145 -11.51 7.58 7.18
N GLU A 146 -11.39 7.66 8.51
CA GLU A 146 -10.63 8.71 9.18
C GLU A 146 -9.17 8.72 8.72
N ARG A 147 -8.55 7.53 8.72
CA ARG A 147 -7.17 7.34 8.26
C ARG A 147 -6.99 7.69 6.79
N LYS A 148 -7.95 7.29 5.94
CA LYS A 148 -7.96 7.67 4.51
C LYS A 148 -8.03 9.18 4.32
N SER A 149 -8.93 9.85 5.05
CA SER A 149 -9.06 11.31 4.97
C SER A 149 -7.80 12.02 5.44
N HIS A 150 -7.16 11.53 6.51
CA HIS A 150 -5.93 12.11 7.02
C HIS A 150 -4.77 11.92 6.02
N LEU A 151 -4.62 10.73 5.44
CA LEU A 151 -3.61 10.48 4.40
C LEU A 151 -3.76 11.42 3.21
N LEU A 152 -4.98 11.60 2.70
CA LEU A 152 -5.25 12.52 1.59
C LEU A 152 -4.90 13.97 1.95
N LYS A 153 -5.17 14.39 3.19
CA LYS A 153 -4.80 15.72 3.67
C LYS A 153 -3.29 15.90 3.72
N LEU A 154 -2.56 14.94 4.31
CA LEU A 154 -1.09 14.98 4.38
C LEU A 154 -0.48 15.09 2.97
N GLU A 155 -0.98 14.30 2.01
CA GLU A 155 -0.49 14.37 0.63
C GLU A 155 -0.81 15.71 -0.05
N ALA A 156 -1.99 16.30 0.24
CA ALA A 156 -2.35 17.64 -0.26
C ALA A 156 -1.45 18.74 0.33
N ASP A 157 -0.97 18.54 1.56
CA ASP A 157 -0.01 19.42 2.24
C ASP A 157 1.46 19.14 1.82
N GLY A 158 1.67 18.25 0.84
CA GLY A 158 2.99 17.93 0.29
C GLY A 158 3.77 16.86 1.06
N LEU A 159 3.13 16.18 2.02
CA LEU A 159 3.76 15.13 2.82
C LEU A 159 3.49 13.75 2.23
N ASN A 160 4.56 13.07 1.82
CA ASN A 160 4.53 11.67 1.43
C ASN A 160 5.13 10.81 2.55
N LEU A 161 4.31 9.98 3.20
CA LEU A 161 4.77 9.16 4.32
C LEU A 161 5.85 8.15 3.92
N ILE A 162 5.87 7.63 2.68
CA ILE A 162 6.94 6.75 2.24
C ILE A 162 8.25 7.52 2.09
N GLU A 163 8.21 8.73 1.54
CA GLU A 163 9.40 9.59 1.44
C GLU A 163 9.92 9.98 2.82
N GLN A 164 9.04 10.25 3.79
CA GLN A 164 9.42 10.50 5.18
C GLN A 164 10.11 9.30 5.84
N LEU A 165 9.67 8.08 5.54
CA LEU A 165 10.34 6.87 6.05
C LEU A 165 11.74 6.69 5.45
N LEU A 166 12.00 7.24 4.26
CA LEU A 166 13.26 7.07 3.53
C LEU A 166 14.28 8.19 3.78
N ALA A 167 13.82 9.37 4.22
CA ALA A 167 14.65 10.52 4.60
C ALA A 167 15.52 10.23 5.83
#